data_AF-A0A7R8AR60-F1
#
_entry.id   AF-A0A7R8AR60-F1
#
_cell.length_a   1.000
_cell.length_b   1.000
_cell.length_c   1.000
_cell.angle_alpha   90.00
_cell.angle_beta   90.00
_cell.angle_gamma   90.00
#
_symmetry.space_group_name_H-M   'P 1'
#
loop_
_entity.id
_entity.type
_entity.pdbx_description
1 polymer ?
#
loop_
_entity_poly.entity_id
_entity_poly.type
_entity_poly.pdbx_seq_one_letter_code
_entity_poly.pdbx_strand_id
1 'polypeptide(L)'
;MCIAILTTTHPTYRFIILNNRDEFLSRPTAPARWWSSPGSSTNTAATSPPVLSARDLARPAHGTWLGINKVGRVGVLTNCLETDCARAVGGRSRGSVIKDWLTSCPSGERMGGHARDVNGKEQGSIEEFVSSLADLGDVGGFNLLIGDVREADHGRGLAIISNRRAGGALASDSASLSGYCAPSGEAREQLQVRWVDWGGIESGTGETIALSNMTLGDDDHQSKWKKVALGEKLTAEAVGASLRAGDEEDVLIERLFEVLSTDTLPCLPGGFEESAEAYLGLLRESIYIPVIGKAVQHRKDKGATVLNPSYMDGLYGTQTQTVMLIGHDGRVRLIARTLFDEGGRRLSGEESESRFDFVVGMS
;
A
#
# COMPACT_ATOMS: atom_id res chain seq x y z
N MET A 1 -2.97 -6.67 -7.93
CA MET A 1 -1.80 -7.19 -7.22
C MET A 1 -0.71 -6.13 -7.15
N CYS A 2 -0.84 -5.18 -6.23
CA CYS A 2 0.09 -4.08 -6.02
C CYS A 2 1.52 -4.52 -5.62
N ILE A 3 2.45 -3.57 -5.67
CA ILE A 3 3.76 -3.66 -5.02
C ILE A 3 4.04 -2.37 -4.24
N ALA A 4 4.64 -2.49 -3.07
CA ALA A 4 5.17 -1.39 -2.28
C ALA A 4 6.64 -1.69 -1.96
N ILE A 5 7.52 -0.70 -2.07
CA ILE A 5 8.95 -0.85 -1.79
C ILE A 5 9.34 0.25 -0.82
N LEU A 6 9.95 -0.13 0.29
CA LEU A 6 10.55 0.76 1.29
C LEU A 6 12.06 0.67 1.16
N THR A 7 12.76 1.81 1.15
CA THR A 7 14.23 1.82 1.27
C THR A 7 14.69 2.84 2.29
N THR A 8 15.64 2.45 3.14
CA THR A 8 16.31 3.28 4.15
C THR A 8 17.80 3.48 3.83
N THR A 9 18.18 3.26 2.56
CA THR A 9 19.58 3.21 2.11
C THR A 9 20.14 4.55 1.61
N HIS A 10 19.31 5.58 1.48
CA HIS A 10 19.75 6.90 1.04
C HIS A 10 20.16 7.78 2.24
N PRO A 11 21.32 8.45 2.25
CA PRO A 11 21.78 9.25 3.39
C PRO A 11 20.97 10.52 3.65
N THR A 12 20.42 11.16 2.61
CA THR A 12 19.59 12.38 2.75
C THR A 12 18.16 12.10 3.19
N TYR A 13 17.63 10.93 2.84
CA TYR A 13 16.23 10.59 3.11
C TYR A 13 16.21 9.50 4.14
N ARG A 14 15.42 9.75 5.17
CA ARG A 14 15.25 8.80 6.24
C ARG A 14 14.64 7.50 5.73
N PHE A 15 13.66 7.62 4.84
CA PHE A 15 13.20 6.52 4.01
C PHE A 15 12.50 7.04 2.76
N ILE A 16 12.41 6.16 1.77
CA ILE A 16 11.70 6.39 0.52
C ILE A 16 10.71 5.24 0.31
N ILE A 17 9.50 5.56 -0.13
CA ILE A 17 8.43 4.62 -0.46
C ILE A 17 8.11 4.72 -1.95
N LEU A 18 8.09 3.57 -2.63
CA LEU A 18 7.61 3.40 -3.99
C LEU A 18 6.35 2.53 -3.95
N ASN A 19 5.35 2.82 -4.77
CA ASN A 19 4.14 2.00 -4.83
C ASN A 19 3.51 1.99 -6.23
N ASN A 20 3.19 0.81 -6.74
CA ASN A 20 2.21 0.65 -7.81
C ASN A 20 0.90 0.13 -7.23
N ARG A 21 -0.20 0.78 -7.60
CA ARG A 21 -1.54 0.23 -7.43
C ARG A 21 -2.00 -0.41 -8.72
N ASP A 22 -2.00 -1.74 -8.72
CA ASP A 22 -2.50 -2.55 -9.82
C ASP A 22 -3.92 -3.01 -9.52
N GLU A 23 -4.87 -2.58 -10.35
CA GLU A 23 -6.30 -2.75 -10.15
C GLU A 23 -7.07 -2.61 -11.47
N PHE A 24 -8.34 -3.02 -11.46
CA PHE A 24 -9.27 -2.72 -12.55
C PHE A 24 -9.39 -1.22 -12.79
N LEU A 25 -9.24 -0.81 -14.05
CA LEU A 25 -9.27 0.59 -14.46
C LEU A 25 -10.64 1.23 -14.22
N SER A 26 -11.70 0.43 -14.28
CA SER A 26 -13.08 0.82 -13.98
C SER A 26 -13.33 1.04 -12.49
N ARG A 27 -12.41 0.65 -11.60
CA ARG A 27 -12.59 0.85 -10.17
C ARG A 27 -12.42 2.34 -9.84
N PRO A 28 -13.48 3.02 -9.37
CA PRO A 28 -13.45 4.47 -9.21
C PRO A 28 -12.53 4.85 -8.04
N THR A 29 -11.66 5.83 -8.29
CA THR A 29 -10.77 6.40 -7.27
C THR A 29 -10.80 7.92 -7.33
N ALA A 30 -10.50 8.57 -6.21
CA ALA A 30 -10.18 9.99 -6.18
C ALA A 30 -8.65 10.16 -6.16
N PRO A 31 -8.09 11.13 -6.91
CA PRO A 31 -6.66 11.41 -6.93
C PRO A 31 -6.16 11.85 -5.54
N ALA A 32 -4.85 11.77 -5.34
CA ALA A 32 -4.22 12.20 -4.11
C ALA A 32 -4.52 13.68 -3.85
N ARG A 33 -5.04 13.98 -2.66
CA ARG A 33 -5.28 15.35 -2.17
C ARG A 33 -5.37 15.35 -0.66
N TRP A 34 -5.29 16.53 -0.06
CA TRP A 34 -5.62 16.69 1.35
C TRP A 34 -7.12 16.49 1.58
N TRP A 35 -7.47 15.72 2.60
CA TRP A 35 -8.83 15.54 3.08
C TRP A 35 -8.87 15.31 4.59
N SER A 36 -10.00 15.65 5.20
CA SER A 36 -10.27 15.44 6.64
C SER A 36 -11.44 14.48 6.81
N SER A 37 -11.50 13.77 7.94
CA SER A 37 -12.60 12.84 8.21
C SER A 37 -13.92 13.61 8.40
N PRO A 38 -15.02 13.20 7.73
CA PRO A 38 -16.34 13.79 7.95
C PRO A 38 -16.77 13.58 9.41
N GLY A 39 -17.02 14.66 10.15
CA GLY A 39 -17.40 14.62 11.57
C GLY A 39 -16.58 15.54 12.48
N SER A 40 -15.50 16.17 11.98
CA SER A 40 -14.66 17.09 12.77
C SER A 40 -15.27 18.49 13.01
N SER A 41 -16.56 18.69 12.68
CA SER A 41 -17.26 19.97 12.82
C SER A 41 -17.99 20.15 14.15
N THR A 42 -17.80 19.28 15.14
CA THR A 42 -18.34 19.49 16.50
C THR A 42 -17.24 20.02 17.42
N ASN A 43 -17.56 21.09 18.16
CA ASN A 43 -16.72 21.88 19.07
C ASN A 43 -16.05 21.13 20.24
N THR A 44 -15.43 19.97 20.01
CA THR A 44 -14.68 19.20 21.01
C THR A 44 -13.31 18.80 20.46
N ALA A 45 -12.32 19.68 20.68
CA ALA A 45 -10.87 19.53 20.89
C ALA A 45 -10.02 18.37 20.31
N ALA A 46 -10.48 17.53 19.38
CA ALA A 46 -9.61 16.60 18.66
C ALA A 46 -10.09 16.42 17.21
N THR A 47 -9.70 17.36 16.34
CA THR A 47 -9.90 17.21 14.89
C THR A 47 -8.87 16.20 14.37
N SER A 48 -9.32 15.13 13.71
CA SER A 48 -8.41 14.22 13.01
C SER A 48 -7.50 15.01 12.05
N PRO A 49 -6.21 14.67 11.99
CA PRO A 49 -5.25 15.42 11.19
C PRO A 49 -5.60 15.28 9.71
N PRO A 50 -5.41 16.33 8.89
CA PRO A 50 -5.57 16.22 7.44
C PRO A 50 -4.66 15.12 6.88
N VAL A 51 -5.22 14.28 6.01
CA VAL A 51 -4.55 13.17 5.36
C VAL A 51 -4.33 13.49 3.89
N LEU A 52 -3.11 13.31 3.41
CA LEU A 52 -2.77 13.31 1.99
C LEU A 52 -2.80 11.88 1.49
N SER A 53 -3.82 11.54 0.70
CA SER A 53 -3.90 10.24 0.02
C SER A 53 -4.90 10.26 -1.12
N ALA A 54 -4.74 9.31 -2.05
CA ALA A 54 -5.81 8.92 -2.95
C ALA A 54 -6.85 8.08 -2.21
N ARG A 55 -8.09 8.03 -2.69
CA ARG A 55 -9.19 7.30 -2.02
C ARG A 55 -9.89 6.34 -2.97
N ASP A 56 -10.18 5.15 -2.47
CA ASP A 56 -11.05 4.17 -3.13
C ASP A 56 -12.51 4.62 -3.00
N LEU A 57 -13.19 4.86 -4.13
CA LEU A 57 -14.58 5.30 -4.14
C LEU A 57 -15.56 4.13 -4.30
N ALA A 58 -15.06 2.91 -4.55
CA ALA A 58 -15.88 1.73 -4.78
C ALA A 58 -16.65 1.28 -3.54
N ARG A 59 -16.20 1.64 -2.33
CA ARG A 59 -16.86 1.31 -1.06
C ARG A 59 -17.22 2.56 -0.27
N PRO A 60 -18.35 2.57 0.49
CA PRO A 60 -18.74 3.69 1.35
C PRO A 60 -17.71 4.09 2.41
N ALA A 61 -16.86 3.14 2.82
CA ALA A 61 -15.76 3.39 3.76
C ALA A 61 -14.75 4.42 3.23
N HIS A 62 -14.67 4.60 1.91
CA HIS A 62 -13.70 5.45 1.23
C HIS A 62 -12.28 5.27 1.76
N GLY A 63 -11.80 4.02 1.68
CA GLY A 63 -10.48 3.61 2.16
C GLY A 63 -9.35 4.17 1.31
N THR A 64 -8.12 3.87 1.69
CA THR A 64 -6.92 4.21 0.92
C THR A 64 -5.93 3.03 0.91
N TRP A 65 -4.86 3.14 0.16
CA TRP A 65 -3.78 2.15 0.08
C TRP A 65 -2.41 2.74 0.39
N LEU A 66 -2.27 4.07 0.33
CA LEU A 66 -1.04 4.79 0.65
C LEU A 66 -1.42 6.19 1.10
N GLY A 67 -0.78 6.67 2.17
CA GLY A 67 -0.97 8.05 2.59
C GLY A 67 -0.03 8.48 3.70
N ILE A 68 -0.09 9.77 3.97
CA ILE A 68 0.60 10.42 5.09
C ILE A 68 -0.27 11.56 5.60
N ASN A 69 -0.23 11.83 6.91
CA ASN A 69 -0.96 12.96 7.49
C ASN A 69 0.00 14.09 7.93
N LYS A 70 -0.56 15.25 8.28
CA LYS A 70 0.22 16.43 8.72
C LYS A 70 1.03 16.20 10.01
N VAL A 71 0.70 15.18 10.79
CA VAL A 71 1.35 14.86 12.07
C VAL A 71 2.36 13.72 11.96
N GLY A 72 2.59 13.20 10.74
CA GLY A 72 3.67 12.24 10.47
C GLY A 72 3.26 10.77 10.45
N ARG A 73 1.98 10.43 10.64
CA ARG A 73 1.53 9.04 10.44
C ARG A 73 1.55 8.75 8.94
N VAL A 74 2.36 7.78 8.54
CA VAL A 74 2.49 7.28 7.16
C VAL A 74 2.06 5.83 7.10
N GLY A 75 1.51 5.40 5.97
CA GLY A 75 1.24 3.98 5.75
C GLY A 75 1.08 3.60 4.29
N VAL A 76 1.27 2.31 4.02
CA VAL A 76 1.04 1.66 2.73
C VAL A 76 0.46 0.27 2.97
N LEU A 77 -0.52 -0.12 2.15
CA LEU A 77 -1.20 -1.39 2.25
C LEU A 77 -1.16 -2.13 0.90
N THR A 78 -0.78 -3.41 0.95
CA THR A 78 -0.98 -4.36 -0.15
C THR A 78 -1.93 -5.47 0.31
N ASN A 79 -2.84 -5.92 -0.54
CA ASN A 79 -3.75 -7.02 -0.19
C ASN A 79 -2.98 -8.35 -0.27
N CYS A 80 -3.20 -9.33 0.61
CA CYS A 80 -2.76 -10.71 0.34
C CYS A 80 -3.70 -11.36 -0.69
N LEU A 81 -3.15 -12.24 -1.52
CA LEU A 81 -3.93 -13.07 -2.42
C LEU A 81 -4.76 -14.06 -1.59
N GLU A 82 -6.07 -14.06 -1.81
CA GLU A 82 -7.02 -14.97 -1.18
C GLU A 82 -7.64 -15.84 -2.28
N THR A 83 -7.78 -17.14 -2.01
CA THR A 83 -8.40 -18.10 -2.95
C THR A 83 -9.93 -18.08 -2.87
N ASP A 84 -10.50 -17.51 -1.81
CA ASP A 84 -11.93 -17.35 -1.61
C ASP A 84 -12.35 -15.88 -1.77
N CYS A 85 -13.31 -15.63 -2.69
CA CYS A 85 -13.87 -14.32 -2.95
C CYS A 85 -14.52 -13.67 -1.71
N ALA A 86 -15.18 -14.45 -0.84
CA ALA A 86 -15.80 -13.92 0.37
C ALA A 86 -14.74 -13.34 1.32
N ARG A 87 -13.67 -14.11 1.56
CA ARG A 87 -12.47 -13.66 2.30
C ARG A 87 -11.77 -12.48 1.63
N ALA A 88 -11.69 -12.49 0.29
CA ALA A 88 -11.08 -11.41 -0.47
C ALA A 88 -11.85 -10.09 -0.35
N VAL A 89 -13.18 -10.14 -0.22
CA VAL A 89 -14.04 -8.97 -0.03
C VAL A 89 -13.98 -8.49 1.43
N GLY A 90 -14.16 -9.40 2.39
CA GLY A 90 -14.26 -9.14 3.83
C GLY A 90 -15.42 -8.20 4.22
N GLY A 91 -15.97 -8.40 5.42
CA GLY A 91 -16.98 -7.51 6.00
C GLY A 91 -16.46 -6.08 6.24
N ARG A 92 -15.17 -5.92 6.51
CA ARG A 92 -14.49 -4.62 6.63
C ARG A 92 -13.46 -4.44 5.52
N SER A 93 -13.43 -3.23 4.93
CA SER A 93 -12.48 -2.89 3.88
C SER A 93 -11.05 -2.84 4.42
N ARG A 94 -10.10 -3.52 3.76
CA ARG A 94 -8.66 -3.38 4.06
C ARG A 94 -8.20 -1.93 4.05
N GLY A 95 -8.67 -1.16 3.07
CA GLY A 95 -8.34 0.26 2.95
C GLY A 95 -8.88 1.13 4.09
N SER A 96 -9.82 0.65 4.91
CA SER A 96 -10.22 1.38 6.12
C SER A 96 -9.24 1.16 7.28
N VAL A 97 -8.51 0.03 7.32
CA VAL A 97 -7.50 -0.25 8.37
C VAL A 97 -6.38 0.79 8.33
N ILE A 98 -5.77 1.00 7.17
CA ILE A 98 -4.76 2.05 6.97
C ILE A 98 -5.35 3.46 7.15
N LYS A 99 -6.61 3.68 6.76
CA LYS A 99 -7.29 4.97 6.99
C LYS A 99 -7.39 5.29 8.48
N ASP A 100 -7.73 4.31 9.31
CA ASP A 100 -7.83 4.49 10.76
C ASP A 100 -6.48 4.91 11.35
N TRP A 101 -5.37 4.30 10.91
CA TRP A 101 -4.03 4.74 11.26
C TRP A 101 -3.75 6.20 10.85
N LEU A 102 -4.00 6.54 9.58
CA LEU A 102 -3.70 7.87 9.03
C LEU A 102 -4.57 8.98 9.64
N THR A 103 -5.78 8.66 10.11
CA THR A 103 -6.67 9.63 10.78
C THR A 103 -6.48 9.69 12.29
N SER A 104 -5.59 8.86 12.84
CA SER A 104 -5.21 8.91 14.24
C SER A 104 -4.21 10.06 14.51
N CYS A 105 -4.30 10.65 15.70
CA CYS A 105 -3.28 11.56 16.23
C CYS A 105 -2.40 10.80 17.22
N PRO A 106 -1.07 11.02 17.19
CA PRO A 106 -0.18 10.57 18.24
C PRO A 106 -0.54 11.22 19.59
N SER A 107 -0.26 10.51 20.67
CA SER A 107 -0.64 10.76 22.07
C SER A 107 -0.33 12.17 22.60
N GLY A 108 0.66 12.86 22.01
CA GLY A 108 1.19 14.14 22.49
C GLY A 108 0.48 15.41 22.01
N GLU A 109 -0.43 15.32 21.02
CA GLU A 109 -1.11 16.50 20.45
C GLU A 109 -2.54 16.72 20.96
N ARG A 110 -3.06 15.86 21.85
CA ARG A 110 -4.28 16.22 22.58
C ARG A 110 -3.94 17.37 23.50
N MET A 111 -4.60 18.51 23.31
CA MET A 111 -4.44 19.70 24.16
C MET A 111 -4.84 19.35 25.59
N GLY A 112 -3.87 18.92 26.41
CA GLY A 112 -4.09 18.48 27.79
C GLY A 112 -3.40 17.17 28.16
N GLY A 113 -2.08 17.20 28.32
CA GLY A 113 -1.31 16.18 29.05
C GLY A 113 -1.01 14.88 28.30
N HIS A 114 0.13 14.27 28.64
CA HIS A 114 0.56 12.96 28.14
C HIS A 114 -0.46 11.91 28.61
N ALA A 115 -1.42 11.54 27.75
CA ALA A 115 -2.35 10.47 28.04
C ALA A 115 -1.60 9.13 27.99
N ARG A 116 -1.05 8.74 29.14
CA ARG A 116 -0.55 7.38 29.37
C ARG A 116 -1.72 6.52 29.87
N ASP A 117 -1.82 5.29 29.39
CA ASP A 117 -2.77 4.34 29.95
C ASP A 117 -2.39 3.97 31.42
N VAL A 118 -3.25 3.21 32.10
CA VAL A 118 -3.01 2.73 33.48
C VAL A 118 -1.72 1.91 33.65
N ASN A 119 -1.06 1.51 32.54
CA ASN A 119 0.19 0.77 32.52
C ASN A 119 1.39 1.62 32.04
N GLY A 120 1.20 2.92 31.79
CA GLY A 120 2.26 3.81 31.34
C GLY A 120 2.55 3.82 29.84
N LYS A 121 1.74 3.16 28.99
CA LYS A 121 1.89 3.19 27.52
C LYS A 121 1.30 4.46 26.91
N GLU A 122 1.98 4.99 25.90
CA GLU A 122 1.54 6.20 25.18
C GLU A 122 0.40 5.90 24.23
N GLN A 123 -0.73 6.58 24.46
CA GLN A 123 -1.96 6.31 23.73
C GLN A 123 -1.91 6.75 22.26
N GLY A 124 -1.78 5.79 21.34
CA GLY A 124 -1.71 6.02 19.90
C GLY A 124 -0.41 5.61 19.24
N SER A 125 0.52 4.93 19.95
CA SER A 125 1.78 4.42 19.36
C SER A 125 1.56 3.35 18.27
N ILE A 126 2.62 3.02 17.53
CA ILE A 126 2.59 1.90 16.56
C ILE A 126 2.23 0.60 17.28
N GLU A 127 2.82 0.29 18.43
CA GLU A 127 2.54 -0.94 19.18
C GLU A 127 1.09 -1.06 19.62
N GLU A 128 0.49 0.05 20.06
CA GLU A 128 -0.92 0.05 20.43
C GLU A 128 -1.82 -0.17 19.22
N PHE A 129 -1.51 0.48 18.10
CA PHE A 129 -2.24 0.26 16.86
C PHE A 129 -2.12 -1.20 16.43
N VAL A 130 -0.92 -1.77 16.41
CA VAL A 130 -0.67 -3.19 16.12
C VAL A 130 -1.45 -4.11 17.07
N SER A 131 -1.48 -3.79 18.36
CA SER A 131 -2.26 -4.55 19.35
C SER A 131 -3.77 -4.50 19.04
N SER A 132 -4.28 -3.34 18.63
CA SER A 132 -5.68 -3.19 18.22
C SER A 132 -6.02 -3.99 16.95
N LEU A 133 -5.02 -4.33 16.13
CA LEU A 133 -5.25 -5.13 14.93
C LEU A 133 -5.60 -6.59 15.25
N ALA A 134 -5.30 -7.08 16.46
CA ALA A 134 -5.61 -8.46 16.85
C ALA A 134 -7.13 -8.73 16.91
N ASP A 135 -7.95 -7.68 16.98
CA ASP A 135 -9.41 -7.72 17.07
C ASP A 135 -10.11 -7.14 15.81
N LEU A 136 -9.41 -7.06 14.66
CA LEU A 136 -9.91 -6.42 13.42
C LEU A 136 -11.25 -6.93 12.89
N GLY A 137 -11.66 -8.14 13.29
CA GLY A 137 -12.85 -8.81 12.78
C GLY A 137 -12.64 -9.40 11.38
N ASP A 138 -13.69 -9.40 10.57
CA ASP A 138 -13.70 -9.96 9.21
C ASP A 138 -13.06 -9.00 8.20
N VAL A 139 -11.72 -9.02 8.14
CA VAL A 139 -10.91 -8.30 7.16
C VAL A 139 -10.11 -9.30 6.33
N GLY A 140 -10.16 -9.15 5.00
CA GLY A 140 -9.34 -9.93 4.08
C GLY A 140 -7.84 -9.76 4.31
N GLY A 141 -7.02 -10.65 3.75
CA GLY A 141 -5.58 -10.64 3.99
C GLY A 141 -4.91 -9.37 3.49
N PHE A 142 -3.94 -8.85 4.24
CA PHE A 142 -3.15 -7.67 3.89
C PHE A 142 -1.74 -7.71 4.48
N ASN A 143 -0.83 -7.00 3.83
CA ASN A 143 0.40 -6.48 4.42
C ASN A 143 0.24 -4.97 4.59
N LEU A 144 0.68 -4.45 5.73
CA LEU A 144 0.55 -3.06 6.12
C LEU A 144 1.90 -2.55 6.62
N LEU A 145 2.52 -1.65 5.86
CA LEU A 145 3.63 -0.83 6.32
C LEU A 145 3.03 0.42 6.99
N ILE A 146 3.42 0.71 8.22
CA ILE A 146 3.06 1.94 8.94
C ILE A 146 4.26 2.54 9.61
N GLY A 147 4.24 3.85 9.79
CA GLY A 147 5.22 4.55 10.60
C GLY A 147 4.77 5.89 11.14
N ASP A 148 5.60 6.44 12.02
CA ASP A 148 5.52 7.80 12.52
C ASP A 148 6.82 8.55 12.22
N VAL A 149 6.72 9.58 11.39
CA VAL A 149 7.84 10.45 11.01
C VAL A 149 8.51 11.13 12.21
N ARG A 150 7.85 11.22 13.37
CA ARG A 150 8.35 11.91 14.57
C ARG A 150 8.93 11.00 15.64
N GLU A 151 8.42 9.77 15.79
CA GLU A 151 8.97 8.77 16.74
C GLU A 151 10.29 8.14 16.25
N ALA A 152 10.74 8.62 15.10
CA ALA A 152 11.97 8.36 14.39
C ALA A 152 13.24 8.22 15.24
N ASP A 153 13.37 9.08 16.26
CA ASP A 153 14.58 9.20 17.06
C ASP A 153 14.63 8.19 18.22
N HIS A 154 13.64 7.29 18.31
CA HIS A 154 13.52 6.25 19.35
C HIS A 154 13.61 4.81 18.80
N GLY A 155 14.02 4.63 17.54
CA GLY A 155 14.46 3.34 16.98
C GLY A 155 13.37 2.34 16.56
N ARG A 156 12.07 2.71 16.61
CA ARG A 156 10.95 1.84 16.19
C ARG A 156 9.85 2.57 15.39
N GLY A 157 10.20 3.56 14.60
CA GLY A 157 9.19 4.38 13.90
C GLY A 157 8.50 3.69 12.70
N LEU A 158 8.83 2.45 12.33
CA LEU A 158 8.27 1.72 11.17
C LEU A 158 8.01 0.26 11.53
N ALA A 159 6.83 -0.22 11.17
CA ALA A 159 6.43 -1.61 11.30
C ALA A 159 5.77 -2.10 10.03
N ILE A 160 6.08 -3.34 9.66
CA ILE A 160 5.39 -4.10 8.63
C ILE A 160 4.57 -5.17 9.33
N ILE A 161 3.27 -5.19 9.07
CA ILE A 161 2.30 -6.10 9.69
C ILE A 161 1.59 -6.92 8.63
N SER A 162 1.48 -8.23 8.84
CA SER A 162 0.60 -9.10 8.07
C SER A 162 -0.43 -9.73 8.98
N ASN A 163 -1.68 -9.76 8.53
CA ASN A 163 -2.75 -10.51 9.20
C ASN A 163 -2.90 -11.94 8.63
N ARG A 164 -1.92 -12.41 7.86
CA ARG A 164 -1.80 -13.76 7.32
C ARG A 164 -0.42 -14.34 7.60
N ARG A 165 -0.32 -15.67 7.73
CA ARG A 165 0.97 -16.37 7.87
C ARG A 165 1.36 -17.17 6.64
N ALA A 166 2.66 -17.15 6.32
CA ALA A 166 3.29 -18.15 5.47
C ALA A 166 3.12 -19.55 6.07
N GLY A 167 2.70 -20.53 5.27
CA GLY A 167 2.44 -21.91 5.71
C GLY A 167 0.97 -22.34 5.74
N GLY A 168 0.03 -21.50 5.32
CA GLY A 168 -1.32 -21.92 4.91
C GLY A 168 -1.39 -22.35 3.43
N ALA A 169 -0.28 -22.78 2.84
CA ALA A 169 -0.21 -23.15 1.44
C ALA A 169 -0.84 -24.53 1.21
N LEU A 170 -1.91 -24.54 0.41
CA LEU A 170 -1.95 -25.29 -0.86
C LEU A 170 -1.08 -26.56 -0.85
N ALA A 171 -1.59 -27.62 -0.21
CA ALA A 171 -1.14 -28.95 -0.54
C ALA A 171 -1.72 -29.34 -1.91
N SER A 172 -0.79 -29.63 -2.82
CA SER A 172 -0.90 -30.40 -4.07
C SER A 172 -1.76 -29.85 -5.21
N ASP A 173 -1.05 -29.55 -6.30
CA ASP A 173 -1.26 -30.03 -7.66
C ASP A 173 -2.63 -30.62 -8.07
N SER A 174 -3.05 -30.15 -9.25
CA SER A 174 -4.07 -30.68 -10.16
C SER A 174 -5.54 -30.27 -9.92
N ALA A 175 -6.04 -29.52 -10.92
CA ALA A 175 -7.36 -29.65 -11.52
C ALA A 175 -8.55 -29.97 -10.60
N SER A 176 -9.21 -28.93 -10.07
CA SER A 176 -10.65 -28.70 -10.27
C SER A 176 -11.09 -27.49 -9.45
N LEU A 177 -11.52 -26.41 -10.12
CA LEU A 177 -12.33 -25.36 -9.50
C LEU A 177 -13.75 -25.91 -9.28
N SER A 178 -13.91 -26.81 -8.33
CA SER A 178 -15.23 -27.23 -7.87
C SER A 178 -15.28 -27.29 -6.35
N GLY A 179 -15.98 -26.32 -5.78
CA GLY A 179 -16.69 -26.39 -4.50
C GLY A 179 -15.94 -26.97 -3.31
N TYR A 180 -15.26 -26.11 -2.55
CA TYR A 180 -15.02 -26.35 -1.14
C TYR A 180 -15.44 -25.11 -0.33
N CYS A 181 -16.60 -25.21 0.32
CA CYS A 181 -16.95 -24.36 1.44
C CYS A 181 -16.15 -24.83 2.65
N ALA A 182 -15.14 -24.06 3.08
CA ALA A 182 -14.52 -24.28 4.38
C ALA A 182 -15.46 -23.76 5.49
N PRO A 183 -15.58 -24.48 6.63
CA PRO A 183 -16.44 -24.05 7.72
C PRO A 183 -15.90 -22.78 8.38
N SER A 184 -16.80 -21.84 8.63
CA SER A 184 -16.57 -20.62 9.41
C SER A 184 -16.23 -20.98 10.87
N GLY A 185 -14.95 -21.15 11.18
CA GLY A 185 -14.55 -21.49 12.55
C GLY A 185 -13.05 -21.70 12.83
N GLU A 186 -12.14 -21.23 11.97
CA GLU A 186 -10.70 -21.43 12.19
C GLU A 186 -10.07 -20.32 13.04
N ALA A 187 -9.12 -20.73 13.89
CA ALA A 187 -8.43 -19.91 14.87
C ALA A 187 -7.93 -18.59 14.29
N ARG A 188 -8.14 -17.47 15.02
CA ARG A 188 -7.62 -16.15 14.66
C ARG A 188 -6.12 -16.27 14.33
N GLU A 189 -5.76 -16.14 13.05
CA GLU A 189 -4.38 -16.16 12.61
C GLU A 189 -3.63 -15.04 13.34
N GLN A 190 -2.61 -15.39 14.11
CA GLN A 190 -1.80 -14.44 14.86
C GLN A 190 -1.05 -13.51 13.90
N LEU A 191 -1.17 -12.20 14.12
CA LEU A 191 -0.45 -11.16 13.37
C LEU A 191 1.05 -11.45 13.32
N GLN A 192 1.65 -11.22 12.16
CA GLN A 192 3.09 -11.15 12.01
C GLN A 192 3.52 -9.68 12.00
N VAL A 193 4.55 -9.36 12.77
CA VAL A 193 5.07 -7.99 12.89
C VAL A 193 6.58 -8.02 12.68
N ARG A 194 7.04 -7.23 11.71
CA ARG A 194 8.46 -6.98 11.46
C ARG A 194 8.74 -5.50 11.68
N TRP A 195 9.62 -5.20 12.61
CA TRP A 195 10.12 -3.84 12.82
C TRP A 195 11.21 -3.54 11.79
N VAL A 196 11.20 -2.32 11.28
CA VAL A 196 12.23 -1.83 10.35
C VAL A 196 13.06 -0.79 11.08
N ASP A 197 14.37 -0.96 11.06
CA ASP A 197 15.29 -0.02 11.72
C ASP A 197 15.31 1.33 10.99
N TRP A 198 15.21 2.40 11.77
CA TRP A 198 15.21 3.79 11.34
C TRP A 198 16.59 4.39 11.13
N GLY A 199 17.64 3.78 11.70
CA GLY A 199 19.00 4.29 11.57
C GLY A 199 19.56 4.19 10.15
N GLY A 200 18.89 3.40 9.28
CA GLY A 200 19.19 3.34 7.85
C GLY A 200 20.67 3.07 7.58
N ILE A 201 21.20 3.71 6.55
CA ILE A 201 22.62 3.55 6.18
C ILE A 201 23.59 4.08 7.25
N GLU A 202 23.18 5.06 8.06
CA GLU A 202 24.03 5.68 9.10
C GLU A 202 24.30 4.75 10.29
N SER A 203 23.32 3.93 10.68
CA SER A 203 23.49 2.86 11.67
C SER A 203 24.08 1.58 11.09
N GLY A 204 24.32 1.52 9.78
CA GLY A 204 24.73 0.31 9.06
C GLY A 204 23.62 -0.72 8.90
N THR A 205 22.36 -0.35 9.15
CA THR A 205 21.18 -1.24 9.05
C THR A 205 20.28 -0.90 7.86
N GLY A 206 20.79 -0.08 6.93
CA GLY A 206 20.06 0.37 5.76
C GLY A 206 19.65 -0.80 4.89
N GLU A 207 18.37 -0.86 4.56
CA GLU A 207 17.80 -1.98 3.83
C GLU A 207 16.73 -1.54 2.82
N THR A 208 16.43 -2.43 1.88
CA THR A 208 15.35 -2.25 0.91
C THR A 208 14.43 -3.45 1.00
N ILE A 209 13.15 -3.20 1.25
CA ILE A 209 12.12 -4.22 1.49
C ILE A 209 10.99 -3.99 0.52
N ALA A 210 10.61 -5.00 -0.25
CA ALA A 210 9.41 -4.97 -1.07
C ALA A 210 8.30 -5.84 -0.46
N LEU A 211 7.07 -5.36 -0.59
CA LEU A 211 5.83 -6.02 -0.21
C LEU A 211 4.94 -6.14 -1.44
N SER A 212 4.26 -7.27 -1.60
CA SER A 212 3.24 -7.45 -2.62
C SER A 212 2.07 -8.24 -2.04
N ASN A 213 1.37 -9.03 -2.86
CA ASN A 213 0.18 -9.77 -2.48
C ASN A 213 0.48 -11.17 -1.93
N MET A 214 1.68 -11.38 -1.39
CA MET A 214 2.10 -12.60 -0.71
C MET A 214 2.11 -12.40 0.81
N THR A 215 2.18 -13.48 1.59
CA THR A 215 2.24 -13.37 3.04
C THR A 215 3.66 -13.02 3.51
N LEU A 216 3.77 -12.34 4.66
CA LEU A 216 5.07 -12.19 5.32
C LEU A 216 5.58 -13.58 5.75
N GLY A 217 6.88 -13.82 5.55
CA GLY A 217 7.53 -15.10 5.90
C GLY A 217 7.60 -16.15 4.79
N ASP A 218 7.08 -15.89 3.59
CA ASP A 218 7.38 -16.68 2.38
C ASP A 218 8.82 -16.37 1.85
N ASP A 219 9.75 -16.06 2.76
CA ASP A 219 11.11 -15.54 2.52
C ASP A 219 12.15 -16.64 2.27
N ASP A 220 11.74 -17.89 2.03
CA ASP A 220 12.68 -18.85 1.46
C ASP A 220 13.02 -18.40 0.04
N HIS A 221 14.30 -18.43 -0.34
CA HIS A 221 14.79 -17.88 -1.62
C HIS A 221 14.14 -18.53 -2.86
N GLN A 222 13.36 -19.60 -2.69
CA GLN A 222 12.56 -20.28 -3.72
C GLN A 222 11.10 -19.81 -3.82
N SER A 223 10.54 -19.12 -2.81
CA SER A 223 9.12 -18.71 -2.75
C SER A 223 8.87 -17.20 -2.93
N LYS A 224 9.92 -16.37 -2.90
CA LYS A 224 9.79 -14.92 -3.10
C LYS A 224 9.34 -14.60 -4.53
N TRP A 225 8.27 -13.82 -4.66
CA TRP A 225 7.76 -13.42 -5.97
C TRP A 225 8.82 -12.64 -6.75
N LYS A 226 8.97 -12.95 -8.05
CA LYS A 226 10.00 -12.35 -8.90
C LYS A 226 9.98 -10.82 -8.86
N LYS A 227 8.80 -10.20 -8.93
CA LYS A 227 8.68 -8.74 -8.87
C LYS A 227 9.13 -8.13 -7.55
N VAL A 228 8.99 -8.86 -6.44
CA VAL A 228 9.41 -8.40 -5.11
C VAL A 228 10.94 -8.38 -5.05
N ALA A 229 11.58 -9.49 -5.40
CA ALA A 229 13.03 -9.57 -5.48
C ALA A 229 13.63 -8.57 -6.49
N LEU A 230 12.98 -8.42 -7.65
CA LEU A 230 13.40 -7.47 -8.67
C LEU A 230 13.23 -6.02 -8.19
N GLY A 231 12.13 -5.69 -7.52
CA GLY A 231 11.86 -4.35 -6.99
C GLY A 231 12.89 -3.92 -5.96
N GLU A 232 13.26 -4.80 -5.03
CA GLU A 232 14.33 -4.54 -4.05
C GLU A 232 15.66 -4.28 -4.75
N LYS A 233 16.05 -5.17 -5.67
CA LYS A 233 17.29 -5.05 -6.42
C LYS A 233 17.36 -3.73 -7.19
N LEU A 234 16.35 -3.45 -8.02
CA LEU A 234 16.35 -2.27 -8.88
C LEU A 234 16.28 -0.96 -8.09
N THR A 235 15.57 -0.95 -6.95
CA THR A 235 15.53 0.22 -6.06
C THR A 235 16.90 0.49 -5.45
N ALA A 236 17.58 -0.55 -4.94
CA ALA A 236 18.94 -0.40 -4.41
C ALA A 236 19.94 0.05 -5.49
N GLU A 237 19.82 -0.48 -6.71
CA GLU A 237 20.64 -0.05 -7.86
C GLU A 237 20.36 1.40 -8.25
N ALA A 238 19.10 1.83 -8.27
CA ALA A 238 18.68 3.19 -8.60
C ALA A 238 19.21 4.21 -7.57
N VAL A 239 19.03 3.93 -6.27
CA VAL A 239 19.57 4.76 -5.17
C VAL A 239 21.10 4.82 -5.26
N GLY A 240 21.77 3.68 -5.41
CA GLY A 240 23.23 3.64 -5.52
C GLY A 240 23.76 4.37 -6.76
N ALA A 241 23.06 4.29 -7.89
CA ALA A 241 23.41 5.02 -9.10
C ALA A 241 23.25 6.54 -8.92
N SER A 242 22.15 6.96 -8.29
CA SER A 242 21.89 8.36 -7.94
C SER A 242 23.00 8.94 -7.08
N LEU A 243 23.42 8.22 -6.03
CA LEU A 243 24.49 8.64 -5.13
C LEU A 243 25.85 8.73 -5.82
N ARG A 244 26.18 7.76 -6.69
CA ARG A 244 27.44 7.79 -7.45
C ARG A 244 27.50 8.93 -8.47
N ALA A 245 26.37 9.26 -9.07
CA ALA A 245 26.26 10.34 -10.05
C ALA A 245 26.19 11.73 -9.40
N GLY A 246 25.84 11.82 -8.12
CA GLY A 246 25.54 13.08 -7.46
C GLY A 246 24.26 13.71 -8.00
N ASP A 247 23.26 12.88 -8.30
CA ASP A 247 22.00 13.29 -8.90
C ASP A 247 21.20 14.18 -7.95
N GLU A 248 20.58 15.23 -8.50
CA GLU A 248 19.59 16.05 -7.81
C GLU A 248 18.31 15.24 -7.52
N GLU A 249 17.52 15.72 -6.56
CA GLU A 249 16.31 15.03 -6.06
C GLU A 249 15.32 14.63 -7.18
N ASP A 250 15.09 15.50 -8.16
CA ASP A 250 14.16 15.20 -9.26
C ASP A 250 14.70 14.09 -10.19
N VAL A 251 16.02 13.98 -10.35
CA VAL A 251 16.63 12.89 -11.13
C VAL A 251 16.52 11.57 -10.39
N LEU A 252 16.71 11.57 -9.06
CA LEU A 252 16.42 10.40 -8.22
C LEU A 252 14.96 9.97 -8.37
N ILE A 253 14.01 10.92 -8.30
CA ILE A 253 12.58 10.63 -8.45
C ILE A 253 12.30 9.92 -9.78
N GLU A 254 12.87 10.38 -10.90
CA GLU A 254 12.66 9.71 -12.19
C GLU A 254 13.25 8.30 -12.22
N ARG A 255 14.46 8.07 -11.67
CA ARG A 255 15.02 6.71 -11.54
C ARG A 255 14.09 5.78 -10.74
N LEU A 256 13.46 6.29 -9.68
CA LEU A 256 12.53 5.51 -8.87
C LEU A 256 11.23 5.20 -9.64
N PHE A 257 10.76 6.10 -10.50
CA PHE A 257 9.66 5.82 -11.41
C PHE A 257 10.03 4.83 -12.53
N GLU A 258 11.28 4.81 -12.99
CA GLU A 258 11.78 3.77 -13.91
C GLU A 258 11.69 2.38 -13.26
N VAL A 259 12.04 2.25 -11.97
CA VAL A 259 11.83 1.02 -11.21
C VAL A 259 10.35 0.61 -11.24
N LEU A 260 9.44 1.53 -10.90
CA LEU A 260 7.99 1.28 -10.91
C LEU A 260 7.42 0.98 -12.31
N SER A 261 8.15 1.31 -13.37
CA SER A 261 7.74 1.09 -14.77
C SER A 261 8.38 -0.15 -15.40
N THR A 262 9.04 -0.99 -14.59
CA THR A 262 9.69 -2.21 -15.08
C THR A 262 8.66 -3.29 -15.42
N ASP A 263 8.50 -3.56 -16.71
CA ASP A 263 7.64 -4.62 -17.24
C ASP A 263 8.41 -5.92 -17.50
N THR A 264 8.02 -6.97 -16.79
CA THR A 264 8.49 -8.34 -17.02
C THR A 264 7.31 -9.32 -17.12
N LEU A 265 6.11 -8.83 -17.45
CA LEU A 265 4.91 -9.64 -17.54
C LEU A 265 5.01 -10.58 -18.76
N PRO A 266 4.88 -11.91 -18.59
CA PRO A 266 4.87 -12.84 -19.71
C PRO A 266 3.67 -12.57 -20.62
N CYS A 267 3.88 -12.51 -21.93
CA CYS A 267 2.80 -12.37 -22.90
C CYS A 267 2.11 -13.72 -23.13
N LEU A 268 0.80 -13.79 -22.90
CA LEU A 268 -0.01 -14.98 -23.23
C LEU A 268 -0.22 -15.12 -24.75
N PRO A 269 -0.58 -16.31 -25.27
CA PRO A 269 -0.79 -16.51 -26.71
C PRO A 269 -1.83 -15.57 -27.36
N GLY A 270 -2.90 -15.20 -26.65
CA GLY A 270 -3.87 -14.19 -27.10
C GLY A 270 -3.47 -12.74 -26.82
N GLY A 271 -2.23 -12.49 -26.37
CA GLY A 271 -1.71 -11.17 -26.07
C GLY A 271 -2.36 -10.53 -24.84
N PHE A 272 -2.32 -9.20 -24.78
CA PHE A 272 -2.87 -8.42 -23.67
C PHE A 272 -4.40 -8.32 -23.69
N GLU A 273 -5.06 -8.81 -24.75
CA GLU A 273 -6.53 -8.90 -24.79
C GLU A 273 -7.09 -10.11 -24.03
N GLU A 274 -6.25 -11.02 -23.55
CA GLU A 274 -6.67 -12.10 -22.64
C GLU A 274 -7.20 -11.53 -21.32
N SER A 275 -8.12 -12.26 -20.68
CA SER A 275 -8.80 -11.76 -19.48
C SER A 275 -7.83 -11.54 -18.32
N ALA A 276 -8.18 -10.61 -17.41
CA ALA A 276 -7.35 -10.32 -16.24
C ALA A 276 -7.14 -11.58 -15.36
N GLU A 277 -8.13 -12.48 -15.31
CA GLU A 277 -8.03 -13.75 -14.59
C GLU A 277 -6.98 -14.69 -15.20
N ALA A 278 -6.84 -14.72 -16.53
CA ALA A 278 -5.81 -15.52 -17.20
C ALA A 278 -4.39 -15.08 -16.80
N TYR A 279 -4.22 -13.78 -16.52
CA TYR A 279 -2.97 -13.20 -16.05
C TYR A 279 -2.77 -13.26 -14.54
N LEU A 280 -3.78 -13.61 -13.73
CA LEU A 280 -3.75 -13.47 -12.27
C LEU A 280 -2.53 -14.17 -11.64
N GLY A 281 -2.19 -15.38 -12.11
CA GLY A 281 -1.01 -16.13 -11.66
C GLY A 281 0.33 -15.60 -12.17
N LEU A 282 0.33 -14.70 -13.14
CA LEU A 282 1.50 -14.07 -13.76
C LEU A 282 1.77 -12.65 -13.24
N LEU A 283 0.82 -12.01 -12.57
CA LEU A 283 0.99 -10.67 -11.99
C LEU A 283 2.10 -10.58 -10.91
N ARG A 284 2.59 -11.74 -10.43
CA ARG A 284 3.77 -11.85 -9.55
C ARG A 284 5.11 -11.69 -10.28
N GLU A 285 5.09 -11.76 -11.62
CA GLU A 285 6.28 -11.72 -12.45
C GLU A 285 6.74 -10.31 -12.80
N SER A 286 5.88 -9.29 -12.64
CA SER A 286 6.13 -7.92 -13.12
C SER A 286 5.80 -6.84 -12.10
N ILE A 287 6.64 -5.80 -12.04
CA ILE A 287 6.42 -4.60 -11.19
C ILE A 287 5.35 -3.72 -11.82
N TYR A 288 5.47 -3.48 -13.13
CA TYR A 288 4.49 -2.74 -13.92
C TYR A 288 3.56 -3.72 -14.64
N ILE A 289 2.26 -3.46 -14.56
CA ILE A 289 1.26 -4.23 -15.30
C ILE A 289 0.73 -3.35 -16.44
N PRO A 290 1.03 -3.68 -17.71
CA PRO A 290 0.40 -3.00 -18.84
C PRO A 290 -1.11 -3.22 -18.81
N VAL A 291 -1.86 -2.43 -19.58
CA VAL A 291 -3.30 -2.62 -19.69
C VAL A 291 -3.58 -3.98 -20.34
N ILE A 292 -4.23 -4.86 -19.58
CA ILE A 292 -4.66 -6.19 -20.00
C ILE A 292 -6.17 -6.34 -19.86
N GLY A 293 -6.75 -7.34 -20.52
CA GLY A 293 -8.19 -7.57 -20.53
C GLY A 293 -8.89 -6.87 -21.69
N LYS A 294 -10.21 -7.07 -21.79
CA LYS A 294 -11.05 -6.45 -22.81
C LYS A 294 -11.89 -5.34 -22.20
N ALA A 295 -12.05 -4.26 -22.95
CA ALA A 295 -13.00 -3.22 -22.57
C ALA A 295 -14.42 -3.79 -22.62
N VAL A 296 -15.06 -3.91 -21.46
CA VAL A 296 -16.46 -4.31 -21.38
C VAL A 296 -17.31 -3.09 -21.67
N GLN A 297 -18.20 -3.17 -22.67
CA GLN A 297 -19.24 -2.17 -22.85
C GLN A 297 -20.22 -2.29 -21.68
N HIS A 298 -20.02 -1.52 -20.61
CA HIS A 298 -20.98 -1.50 -19.51
C HIS A 298 -22.35 -1.03 -20.02
N ARG A 299 -23.30 -1.97 -20.12
CA ARG A 299 -24.73 -1.65 -20.12
C ARG A 299 -25.00 -0.96 -18.78
N LYS A 300 -25.48 0.29 -18.82
CA LYS A 300 -25.82 1.09 -17.62
C LYS A 300 -27.03 0.51 -16.89
N ASP A 301 -26.90 -0.68 -16.29
CA ASP A 301 -27.92 -1.16 -15.37
C ASP A 301 -27.71 -0.51 -14.01
N LYS A 302 -28.59 0.46 -13.74
CA LYS A 302 -28.72 1.19 -12.47
C LYS A 302 -29.23 0.22 -11.39
N GLY A 303 -28.30 -0.51 -10.79
CA GLY A 303 -28.58 -1.36 -9.64
C GLY A 303 -27.30 -1.59 -8.84
N ALA A 304 -26.95 -0.65 -7.97
CA ALA A 304 -25.89 -0.86 -7.00
C ALA A 304 -26.38 -1.84 -5.92
N THR A 305 -26.36 -3.13 -6.22
CA THR A 305 -26.27 -4.15 -5.19
C THR A 305 -24.83 -4.17 -4.67
N VAL A 306 -24.67 -4.39 -3.37
CA VAL A 306 -23.40 -4.29 -2.61
C VAL A 306 -22.31 -5.26 -3.11
N LEU A 307 -22.64 -6.16 -4.05
CA LEU A 307 -21.76 -7.17 -4.63
C LEU A 307 -22.09 -7.32 -6.13
N ASN A 308 -21.45 -6.53 -6.99
CA ASN A 308 -21.46 -6.78 -8.43
C ASN A 308 -20.17 -7.54 -8.79
N PRO A 309 -20.23 -8.75 -9.39
CA PRO A 309 -19.05 -9.47 -9.88
C PRO A 309 -18.25 -8.72 -10.97
N SER A 310 -18.71 -7.55 -11.40
CA SER A 310 -18.00 -6.62 -12.30
C SER A 310 -16.64 -6.11 -11.82
N TYR A 311 -16.18 -6.48 -10.62
CA TYR A 311 -14.82 -6.16 -10.16
C TYR A 311 -13.75 -7.12 -10.67
N MET A 312 -14.10 -8.13 -11.47
CA MET A 312 -13.13 -9.06 -12.08
C MET A 312 -13.09 -8.97 -13.62
N ASP A 313 -14.01 -8.24 -14.22
CA ASP A 313 -14.14 -8.14 -15.67
C ASP A 313 -13.82 -6.71 -16.15
N GLY A 314 -13.15 -6.59 -17.29
CA GLY A 314 -12.70 -5.31 -17.84
C GLY A 314 -11.19 -5.16 -17.95
N LEU A 315 -10.78 -3.91 -18.18
CA LEU A 315 -9.38 -3.53 -18.28
C LEU A 315 -8.74 -3.51 -16.89
N TYR A 316 -7.57 -4.13 -16.77
CA TYR A 316 -6.78 -4.18 -15.55
C TYR A 316 -5.36 -3.69 -15.85
N GLY A 317 -4.73 -2.99 -14.91
CA GLY A 317 -3.33 -2.59 -15.06
C GLY A 317 -2.83 -1.76 -13.89
N THR A 318 -1.62 -1.25 -13.99
CA THR A 318 -1.09 -0.25 -13.05
C THR A 318 -1.83 1.07 -13.23
N GLN A 319 -2.75 1.38 -12.31
CA GLN A 319 -3.52 2.63 -12.34
C GLN A 319 -2.68 3.82 -11.88
N THR A 320 -1.93 3.64 -10.78
CA THR A 320 -1.20 4.73 -10.14
C THR A 320 0.17 4.26 -9.68
N GLN A 321 1.19 5.08 -9.97
CA GLN A 321 2.53 4.95 -9.41
C GLN A 321 2.74 6.08 -8.40
N THR A 322 3.36 5.81 -7.25
CA THR A 322 3.64 6.82 -6.24
C THR A 322 5.07 6.69 -5.75
N VAL A 323 5.78 7.82 -5.66
CA VAL A 323 7.08 7.94 -5.00
C VAL A 323 6.93 8.96 -3.86
N MET A 324 7.33 8.58 -2.66
CA MET A 324 7.30 9.43 -1.47
C MET A 324 8.67 9.42 -0.81
N LEU A 325 9.31 10.59 -0.69
CA LEU A 325 10.60 10.78 -0.05
C LEU A 325 10.37 11.50 1.28
N ILE A 326 10.93 10.95 2.37
CA ILE A 326 10.83 11.51 3.71
C ILE A 326 12.24 11.86 4.20
N GLY A 327 12.50 13.15 4.40
CA GLY A 327 13.75 13.67 4.93
C GLY A 327 13.91 13.48 6.44
N HIS A 328 15.15 13.57 6.93
CA HIS A 328 15.44 13.53 8.37
C HIS A 328 14.84 14.72 9.14
N ASP A 329 14.60 15.84 8.45
CA ASP A 329 13.98 17.07 8.94
C ASP A 329 12.44 17.04 8.93
N GLY A 330 11.84 15.91 8.55
CA GLY A 330 10.39 15.77 8.42
C GLY A 330 9.82 16.38 7.14
N ARG A 331 10.66 16.83 6.20
CA ARG A 331 10.21 17.20 4.85
C ARG A 331 9.69 15.97 4.12
N VAL A 332 8.58 16.14 3.42
CA VAL A 332 7.93 15.11 2.62
C VAL A 332 7.74 15.64 1.22
N ARG A 333 8.24 14.88 0.25
CA ARG A 333 7.91 15.06 -1.17
C ARG A 333 7.16 13.83 -1.68
N LEU A 334 5.94 14.02 -2.15
CA LEU A 334 5.07 12.97 -2.69
C LEU A 334 4.71 13.30 -4.13
N ILE A 335 4.99 12.36 -5.04
CA ILE A 335 4.59 12.43 -6.45
C ILE A 335 3.74 11.21 -6.76
N ALA A 336 2.55 11.43 -7.30
CA ALA A 336 1.65 10.38 -7.76
C ALA A 336 1.36 10.56 -9.26
N ARG A 337 1.55 9.49 -10.03
CA ARG A 337 1.26 9.40 -11.47
C ARG A 337 0.08 8.46 -11.71
N THR A 338 -1.08 8.98 -12.09
CA THR A 338 -2.19 8.21 -12.65
C THR A 338 -1.91 7.96 -14.13
N LEU A 339 -1.80 6.69 -14.51
CA LEU A 339 -1.30 6.32 -15.83
C LEU A 339 -2.41 6.23 -16.89
N PHE A 340 -3.62 5.83 -16.49
CA PHE A 340 -4.72 5.56 -17.39
C PHE A 340 -6.05 6.11 -16.84
N ASP A 341 -6.96 6.49 -17.74
CA ASP A 341 -8.37 6.67 -17.39
C ASP A 341 -9.13 5.33 -17.35
N GLU A 342 -10.41 5.39 -16.99
CA GLU A 342 -11.29 4.20 -16.89
C GLU A 342 -11.41 3.43 -18.21
N GLY A 343 -11.18 4.09 -19.34
CA GLY A 343 -11.20 3.49 -20.68
C GLY A 343 -9.87 2.90 -21.13
N GLY A 344 -8.83 2.94 -20.30
CA GLY A 344 -7.49 2.46 -20.64
C GLY A 344 -6.67 3.41 -21.51
N ARG A 345 -7.14 4.65 -21.73
CA ARG A 345 -6.34 5.65 -22.44
C ARG A 345 -5.27 6.19 -21.50
N ARG A 346 -4.03 6.24 -21.99
CA ARG A 346 -2.90 6.77 -21.22
C ARG A 346 -3.07 8.27 -20.98
N LEU A 347 -2.91 8.68 -19.72
CA LEU A 347 -2.91 10.08 -19.30
C LEU A 347 -1.53 10.69 -19.46
N SER A 348 -1.46 12.01 -19.61
CA SER A 348 -0.19 12.74 -19.76
C SER A 348 -0.27 14.15 -19.17
N GLY A 349 0.88 14.73 -18.84
CA GLY A 349 0.97 16.09 -18.30
C GLY A 349 0.23 16.23 -16.96
N GLU A 350 -0.44 17.38 -16.78
CA GLU A 350 -1.14 17.73 -15.54
C GLU A 350 -2.31 16.78 -15.19
N GLU A 351 -2.87 16.08 -16.18
CA GLU A 351 -3.92 15.08 -15.94
C GLU A 351 -3.37 13.83 -15.23
N SER A 352 -2.08 13.55 -15.40
CA SER A 352 -1.45 12.33 -14.92
C SER A 352 -0.75 12.52 -13.58
N GLU A 353 -0.21 13.70 -13.29
CA GLU A 353 0.73 13.85 -12.17
C GLU A 353 0.25 14.84 -11.10
N SER A 354 0.40 14.45 -9.84
CA SER A 354 0.20 15.33 -8.68
C SER A 354 1.46 15.36 -7.82
N ARG A 355 1.91 16.56 -7.44
CA ARG A 355 3.09 16.79 -6.61
C ARG A 355 2.73 17.51 -5.32
N PHE A 356 3.29 17.07 -4.20
CA PHE A 356 3.10 17.67 -2.89
C PHE A 356 4.46 17.79 -2.20
N ASP A 357 4.73 18.96 -1.63
CA ASP A 357 5.93 19.26 -0.84
C ASP A 357 5.48 19.96 0.45
N PHE A 358 5.81 19.38 1.61
CA PHE A 358 5.42 19.90 2.91
C PHE A 358 6.33 19.37 4.01
N VAL A 359 6.28 19.99 5.19
CA VAL A 359 6.99 19.51 6.39
C VAL A 359 5.95 19.00 7.39
N VAL A 360 6.22 17.83 7.96
CA VAL A 360 5.39 17.25 9.05
C VAL A 360 5.50 18.12 10.30
N GLY A 361 4.37 18.33 10.99
CA GLY A 361 4.33 19.10 12.24
C GLY A 361 4.29 20.63 12.08
N MET A 362 4.31 21.15 10.86
CA MET A 362 4.06 22.57 10.57
C MET A 362 2.63 22.74 10.04
N SER A 363 1.81 23.53 10.74
CA SER A 363 0.38 23.78 10.42
C SER A 363 0.19 24.69 9.23
#